data_AF-A0A6A2YG78-F1
#
_entry.id   AF-A0A6A2YG78-F1
#
_cell.length_a   1.000
_cell.length_b   1.000
_cell.length_c   1.000
_cell.angle_alpha   90.00
_cell.angle_beta   90.00
_cell.angle_gamma   90.00
#
_symmetry.space_group_name_H-M   'P 1'
#
loop_
_entity.id
_entity.type
_entity.pdbx_description
1 polymer ?
#
loop_
_entity_poly.entity_id
_entity_poly.type
_entity_poly.pdbx_seq_one_letter_code
_entity_poly.pdbx_strand_id
1 'polypeptide(L)'
;MNVGNTNFLSLLKRLDECILYVENNHQYAESNVYLLKFRQLQSRALGMIRFHVLSILKSASSQVQGAIRSSGGNKASLSEGVEASIIYVRFKAAASELKTIFEEIESRAPRKEYIHLLEECHKLYCEQRLSLIKGTVHQRISEFAKKEGLPSLTRSGCSYLMQVCQLEHQLFDHFFPSSSEDASSLAALIDPLSTYLYDTLRPKLIHEASFDFLCEMVDILKVEVLGEQFSRRSESLAGLRSTLERILVDIHERLTFRARTYIRDEIANYIPSSEDLDYPAKLEHFADVKSETATDANPDVFKTWYPPLEKTISFLSKLYRSMEPEVFTGLAQEVVDVCSVSIQKASKIIAKRSTPMDGQLFLIKHLLIIREQIAPFEIEFSVTHKELDFSHSLEHLRRILRG
;
A
#
# COMPACT_ATOMS: atom_id res chain seq x y z
N MET A 1 -29.79 22.12 33.18
CA MET A 1 -29.84 22.73 31.83
C MET A 1 -29.68 21.63 30.80
N ASN A 2 -30.46 21.63 29.74
CA ASN A 2 -30.30 20.69 28.63
C ASN A 2 -29.50 21.36 27.51
N VAL A 3 -28.60 20.61 26.85
CA VAL A 3 -27.76 21.14 25.77
C VAL A 3 -28.60 21.60 24.57
N GLY A 4 -29.76 20.95 24.34
CA GLY A 4 -30.71 21.34 23.30
C GLY A 4 -31.52 22.63 23.58
N ASN A 5 -31.26 23.34 24.68
CA ASN A 5 -31.88 24.65 24.92
C ASN A 5 -31.06 25.73 24.18
N THR A 6 -31.71 26.56 23.35
CA THR A 6 -31.07 27.65 22.60
C THR A 6 -30.27 28.61 23.49
N ASN A 7 -30.67 28.74 24.75
CA ASN A 7 -29.98 29.56 25.74
C ASN A 7 -28.64 28.96 26.23
N PHE A 8 -28.40 27.66 26.03
CA PHE A 8 -27.18 27.01 26.50
C PHE A 8 -25.96 27.52 25.71
N LEU A 9 -26.07 27.62 24.38
CA LEU A 9 -24.98 28.07 23.51
C LEU A 9 -24.64 29.55 23.72
N SER A 10 -25.65 30.38 23.99
CA SER A 10 -25.46 31.81 24.31
C SER A 10 -24.83 32.00 25.69
N LEU A 11 -25.22 31.21 26.69
CA LEU A 11 -24.57 31.20 28.01
C LEU A 11 -23.11 30.72 27.92
N LEU A 12 -22.82 29.73 27.08
CA LEU A 12 -21.44 29.28 26.86
C LEU A 12 -20.60 30.37 26.19
N LYS A 13 -21.16 31.09 25.19
CA LYS A 13 -20.49 32.25 24.58
C LYS A 13 -20.21 33.35 25.62
N ARG A 14 -21.18 33.64 26.49
CA ARG A 14 -20.97 34.61 27.58
C ARG A 14 -19.88 34.16 28.55
N LEU A 15 -19.83 32.88 28.89
CA LEU A 15 -18.78 32.32 29.74
C LEU A 15 -17.39 32.47 29.10
N ASP A 16 -17.31 32.21 27.80
CA ASP A 16 -16.12 32.38 26.98
C ASP A 16 -15.62 33.84 26.93
N GLU A 17 -16.53 34.80 26.85
CA GLU A 17 -16.24 36.24 26.93
C GLU A 17 -15.77 36.63 28.34
N CYS A 18 -16.39 36.09 29.40
CA CYS A 18 -15.96 36.32 30.78
C CYS A 18 -14.55 35.80 31.04
N ILE A 19 -14.21 34.62 30.51
CA ILE A 19 -12.86 34.05 30.63
C ILE A 19 -11.84 34.97 29.96
N LEU A 20 -12.08 35.37 28.71
CA LEU A 20 -11.18 36.28 27.99
C LEU A 20 -11.03 37.63 28.70
N TYR A 21 -12.11 38.17 29.25
CA TYR A 21 -12.07 39.43 29.99
C TYR A 21 -11.19 39.33 31.23
N VAL A 22 -11.32 38.26 32.00
CA VAL A 22 -10.50 38.04 33.21
C VAL A 22 -9.04 37.79 32.87
N GLU A 23 -8.76 37.03 31.80
CA GLU A 23 -7.39 36.80 31.30
C GLU A 23 -6.69 38.08 30.83
N ASN A 24 -7.43 39.04 30.26
CA ASN A 24 -6.87 40.33 29.88
C ASN A 24 -6.69 41.29 31.07
N ASN A 25 -7.30 41.00 32.24
CA ASN A 25 -7.31 41.88 33.41
C ASN A 25 -6.87 41.15 34.69
N HIS A 26 -5.67 40.59 34.68
CA HIS A 26 -5.08 39.89 35.84
C HIS A 26 -4.88 40.77 37.08
N GLN A 27 -4.92 42.09 36.93
CA GLN A 27 -4.65 43.06 37.99
C GLN A 27 -5.84 43.26 38.94
N TYR A 28 -7.03 42.81 38.57
CA TYR A 28 -8.24 42.99 39.39
C TYR A 28 -8.27 42.05 40.60
N ALA A 29 -8.89 42.53 41.69
CA ALA A 29 -9.05 41.76 42.91
C ALA A 29 -9.77 40.43 42.62
N GLU A 30 -9.24 39.34 43.18
CA GLU A 30 -9.78 37.97 43.03
C GLU A 30 -9.87 37.45 41.59
N SER A 31 -9.24 38.11 40.61
CA SER A 31 -9.26 37.74 39.19
C SER A 31 -8.93 36.25 38.97
N ASN A 32 -7.86 35.76 39.60
CA ASN A 32 -7.45 34.35 39.54
C ASN A 32 -8.50 33.37 40.09
N VAL A 33 -9.25 33.75 41.13
CA VAL A 33 -10.29 32.90 41.74
C VAL A 33 -11.48 32.78 40.81
N TYR A 34 -11.91 33.89 40.20
CA TYR A 34 -13.00 33.87 39.21
C TYR A 34 -12.60 33.14 37.94
N LEU A 35 -11.36 33.29 37.47
CA LEU A 35 -10.85 32.56 36.31
C LEU A 35 -10.96 31.03 36.52
N LEU A 36 -10.49 30.54 37.66
CA LEU A 36 -10.60 29.11 38.02
C LEU A 36 -12.06 28.63 38.03
N LYS A 37 -12.98 29.41 38.62
CA LYS A 37 -14.41 29.08 38.64
C LYS A 37 -15.02 29.06 37.23
N PHE A 38 -14.69 30.05 36.39
CA PHE A 38 -15.18 30.09 35.01
C PHE A 38 -14.65 28.94 34.17
N ARG A 39 -13.37 28.57 34.32
CA ARG A 39 -12.78 27.40 33.66
C ARG A 39 -13.42 26.09 34.11
N GLN A 40 -13.74 25.95 35.41
CA GLN A 40 -14.50 24.79 35.91
C GLN A 40 -15.91 24.71 35.31
N LEU A 41 -16.62 25.84 35.22
CA LEU A 41 -17.93 25.88 34.57
C LEU A 41 -17.84 25.56 33.07
N GLN A 42 -16.78 26.02 32.40
CA GLN A 42 -16.54 25.77 30.97
C GLN A 42 -16.31 24.27 30.76
N SER A 43 -15.38 23.66 31.51
CA SER A 43 -15.13 22.22 31.46
C SER A 43 -16.40 21.40 31.68
N ARG A 44 -17.22 21.77 32.67
CA ARG A 44 -18.50 21.11 32.93
C ARG A 44 -19.49 21.27 31.76
N ALA A 45 -19.57 22.46 31.17
CA ALA A 45 -20.44 22.72 30.02
C ALA A 45 -20.01 21.92 28.79
N LEU A 46 -18.71 21.89 28.47
CA LEU A 46 -18.15 21.09 27.38
C LEU A 46 -18.37 19.59 27.62
N GLY A 47 -18.23 19.13 28.87
CA GLY A 47 -18.55 17.75 29.26
C GLY A 47 -20.03 17.39 29.04
N MET A 48 -20.95 18.32 29.28
CA MET A 48 -22.38 18.13 28.97
C MET A 48 -22.63 18.04 27.47
N ILE A 49 -21.96 18.85 26.65
CA ILE A 49 -22.02 18.76 25.19
C ILE A 49 -21.52 17.39 24.72
N ARG A 50 -20.34 16.98 25.16
CA ARG A 50 -19.76 15.65 24.86
C ARG A 50 -20.75 14.53 25.19
N PHE A 51 -21.35 14.57 26.38
CA PHE A 51 -22.33 13.56 26.80
C PHE A 51 -23.57 13.56 25.90
N HIS A 52 -24.07 14.72 25.51
CA HIS A 52 -25.22 14.85 24.63
C HIS A 52 -24.93 14.29 23.22
N VAL A 53 -23.78 14.66 22.63
CA VAL A 53 -23.30 14.10 21.36
C VAL A 53 -23.22 12.58 21.44
N LEU A 54 -22.58 12.04 22.48
CA LEU A 54 -22.47 10.60 22.68
C LEU A 54 -23.84 9.91 22.78
N SER A 55 -24.80 10.55 23.47
CA SER A 55 -26.15 10.01 23.63
C SER A 55 -26.89 9.93 22.29
N ILE A 56 -26.80 10.96 21.45
CA ILE A 56 -27.43 10.99 20.12
C ILE A 56 -26.78 9.95 19.21
N LEU A 57 -25.45 9.89 19.17
CA LEU A 57 -24.72 8.89 18.37
C LEU A 57 -25.05 7.46 18.80
N LYS A 58 -25.08 7.17 20.11
CA LYS A 58 -25.47 5.85 20.63
C LYS A 58 -26.93 5.49 20.31
N SER A 59 -27.84 6.47 20.37
CA SER A 59 -29.23 6.28 19.98
C SER A 59 -29.34 5.92 18.50
N ALA A 60 -28.63 6.64 17.63
CA ALA A 60 -28.57 6.35 16.20
C ALA A 60 -27.99 4.95 15.94
N SER A 61 -26.87 4.59 16.58
CA SER A 61 -26.30 3.24 16.50
C SER A 61 -27.29 2.15 16.93
N SER A 62 -28.00 2.36 18.03
CA SER A 62 -28.98 1.39 18.56
C SER A 62 -30.17 1.22 17.61
N GLN A 63 -30.64 2.30 16.99
CA GLN A 63 -31.70 2.25 15.98
C GLN A 63 -31.26 1.48 14.73
N VAL A 64 -30.03 1.69 14.25
CA VAL A 64 -29.45 0.96 13.12
C VAL A 64 -29.34 -0.53 13.44
N GLN A 65 -28.76 -0.88 14.60
CA GLN A 65 -28.64 -2.29 15.02
C GLN A 65 -30.01 -2.96 15.20
N GLY A 66 -31.00 -2.24 15.75
CA GLY A 66 -32.37 -2.72 15.87
C GLY A 66 -33.01 -3.00 14.51
N ALA A 67 -32.83 -2.10 13.55
CA ALA A 67 -33.33 -2.27 12.18
C ALA A 67 -32.65 -3.44 11.45
N ILE A 68 -31.33 -3.62 11.62
CA ILE A 68 -30.61 -4.76 11.03
C ILE A 68 -31.11 -6.09 11.64
N ARG A 69 -31.33 -6.14 12.95
CA ARG A 69 -31.82 -7.34 13.64
C ARG A 69 -33.26 -7.70 13.26
N SER A 70 -34.14 -6.71 13.12
CA SER A 70 -35.53 -6.96 12.72
C SER A 70 -35.65 -7.39 11.25
N SER A 71 -34.71 -6.96 10.41
CA SER A 71 -34.62 -7.38 9.01
C SER A 71 -33.97 -8.76 8.84
N GLY A 72 -33.00 -9.11 9.68
CA GLY A 72 -32.24 -10.37 9.62
C GLY A 72 -33.00 -11.66 9.96
N GLY A 73 -34.30 -11.60 10.25
CA GLY A 73 -35.15 -12.78 10.44
C GLY A 73 -35.40 -13.57 9.14
N ASN A 74 -35.29 -12.93 7.98
CA ASN A 74 -35.34 -13.59 6.67
C ASN A 74 -33.93 -13.61 6.06
N LYS A 75 -33.21 -14.72 6.24
CA LYS A 75 -31.88 -14.99 5.67
C LYS A 75 -31.80 -14.94 4.13
N ALA A 76 -32.89 -14.64 3.43
CA ALA A 76 -32.94 -14.48 2.00
C ALA A 76 -33.12 -12.99 1.65
N SER A 77 -32.02 -12.39 1.20
CA SER A 77 -31.97 -11.20 0.34
C SER A 77 -32.66 -9.93 0.85
N LEU A 78 -32.06 -9.25 1.83
CA LEU A 78 -32.05 -7.79 1.72
C LEU A 78 -30.99 -7.42 0.69
N SER A 79 -31.39 -6.65 -0.32
CA SER A 79 -30.43 -6.06 -1.24
C SER A 79 -29.47 -5.21 -0.42
N GLU A 80 -28.18 -5.42 -0.67
CA GLU A 80 -27.05 -4.73 -0.03
C GLU A 80 -27.22 -3.19 -0.01
N GLY A 81 -27.91 -2.64 -1.01
CA GLY A 81 -28.26 -1.22 -1.08
C GLY A 81 -29.25 -0.74 -0.02
N VAL A 82 -30.16 -1.60 0.47
CA VAL A 82 -31.16 -1.25 1.49
C VAL A 82 -30.51 -1.20 2.87
N GLU A 83 -29.63 -2.16 3.19
CA GLU A 83 -28.88 -2.15 4.45
C GLU A 83 -27.93 -0.95 4.53
N ALA A 84 -27.20 -0.65 3.45
CA ALA A 84 -26.39 0.55 3.36
C ALA A 84 -27.25 1.82 3.57
N SER A 85 -28.39 1.92 2.88
CA SER A 85 -29.29 3.07 3.01
C SER A 85 -29.78 3.28 4.45
N ILE A 86 -30.15 2.21 5.17
CA ILE A 86 -30.59 2.30 6.57
C ILE A 86 -29.47 2.81 7.49
N ILE A 87 -28.25 2.29 7.31
CA ILE A 87 -27.07 2.65 8.10
C ILE A 87 -26.75 4.15 7.97
N TYR A 88 -26.84 4.72 6.76
CA TYR A 88 -26.50 6.12 6.51
C TYR A 88 -27.64 7.09 6.83
N VAL A 89 -28.90 6.76 6.52
CA VAL A 89 -30.05 7.66 6.72
C VAL A 89 -30.24 8.02 8.19
N ARG A 90 -30.11 7.05 9.10
CA ARG A 90 -30.26 7.29 10.55
C ARG A 90 -29.17 8.20 11.12
N PHE A 91 -27.94 8.06 10.63
CA PHE A 91 -26.85 8.95 11.02
C PHE A 91 -26.98 10.34 10.39
N LYS A 92 -27.49 10.47 9.17
CA LYS A 92 -27.80 11.79 8.58
C LYS A 92 -28.87 12.54 9.39
N ALA A 93 -29.87 11.84 9.93
CA ALA A 93 -30.84 12.44 10.84
C ALA A 93 -30.17 12.93 12.14
N ALA A 94 -29.30 12.12 12.73
CA ALA A 94 -28.50 12.52 13.90
C ALA A 94 -27.57 13.73 13.60
N ALA A 95 -27.00 13.80 12.39
CA ALA A 95 -26.21 14.94 11.96
C ALA A 95 -27.05 16.22 11.94
N SER A 96 -28.29 16.16 11.43
CA SER A 96 -29.18 17.32 11.41
C SER A 96 -29.56 17.83 12.80
N GLU A 97 -29.65 16.95 13.80
CA GLU A 97 -29.91 17.32 15.20
C GLU A 97 -28.69 18.00 15.85
N LEU A 98 -27.48 17.54 15.53
CA LEU A 98 -26.24 18.05 16.12
C LEU A 98 -25.61 19.22 15.35
N LYS A 99 -26.11 19.54 14.14
CA LYS A 99 -25.52 20.51 13.21
C LYS A 99 -25.21 21.85 13.87
N THR A 100 -26.19 22.45 14.54
CA THR A 100 -26.03 23.77 15.19
C THR A 100 -25.01 23.76 16.31
N ILE A 101 -24.88 22.63 17.02
CA ILE A 101 -23.89 22.47 18.10
C ILE A 101 -22.49 22.39 17.49
N PHE A 102 -22.30 21.59 16.44
CA PHE A 102 -20.99 21.47 15.81
C PHE A 102 -20.54 22.74 15.11
N GLU A 103 -21.42 23.45 14.39
CA GLU A 103 -21.10 24.77 13.79
C GLU A 103 -20.59 25.77 14.85
N GLU A 104 -21.23 25.81 16.03
CA GLU A 104 -20.79 26.67 17.13
C GLU A 104 -19.48 26.22 17.77
N ILE A 105 -19.21 24.93 17.87
CA ILE A 105 -17.93 24.40 18.40
C ILE A 105 -16.80 24.66 17.39
N GLU A 106 -17.02 24.39 16.11
CA GLU A 106 -16.05 24.61 15.03
C GLU A 106 -15.70 26.09 14.89
N SER A 107 -16.67 27.01 15.00
CA SER A 107 -16.39 28.46 15.00
C SER A 107 -15.52 28.92 16.18
N ARG A 108 -15.45 28.12 17.26
CA ARG A 108 -14.67 28.39 18.48
C ARG A 108 -13.38 27.57 18.55
N ALA A 109 -13.07 26.79 17.52
CA ALA A 109 -11.87 25.97 17.39
C ALA A 109 -10.52 26.68 17.60
N PRO A 110 -10.31 28.02 17.43
CA PRO A 110 -9.01 28.60 17.80
C PRO A 110 -8.63 28.43 19.29
N ARG A 111 -9.59 28.08 20.16
CA ARG A 111 -9.35 27.83 21.58
C ARG A 111 -9.03 26.35 21.84
N LYS A 112 -7.99 26.08 22.63
CA LYS A 112 -7.48 24.72 22.91
C LYS A 112 -8.55 23.77 23.46
N GLU A 113 -9.45 24.26 24.31
CA GLU A 113 -10.50 23.43 24.92
C GLU A 113 -11.52 22.92 23.90
N TYR A 114 -11.78 23.71 22.86
CA TYR A 114 -12.71 23.36 21.79
C TYR A 114 -12.06 22.43 20.76
N ILE A 115 -10.76 22.59 20.47
CA ILE A 115 -10.00 21.62 19.66
C ILE A 115 -10.06 20.24 20.31
N HIS A 116 -9.75 20.15 21.62
CA HIS A 116 -9.80 18.88 22.34
C HIS A 116 -11.22 18.28 22.36
N LEU A 117 -12.25 19.11 22.53
CA LEU A 117 -13.64 18.64 22.44
C LEU A 117 -13.97 18.10 21.04
N LEU A 118 -13.52 18.76 19.97
CA LEU A 118 -13.73 18.31 18.59
C LEU A 118 -13.04 16.98 18.32
N GLU A 119 -11.76 16.84 18.68
CA GLU A 119 -11.01 15.59 18.56
C GLU A 119 -11.71 14.44 19.30
N GLU A 120 -12.21 14.73 20.50
CA GLU A 120 -13.02 13.79 21.28
C GLU A 120 -14.33 13.41 20.57
N CYS A 121 -15.04 14.38 19.98
CA CYS A 121 -16.26 14.12 19.21
C CYS A 121 -15.98 13.29 17.95
N HIS A 122 -14.89 13.58 17.22
CA HIS A 122 -14.43 12.79 16.07
C HIS A 122 -14.18 11.34 16.47
N LYS A 123 -13.48 11.13 17.60
CA LYS A 123 -13.21 9.79 18.15
C LYS A 123 -14.49 9.05 18.50
N LEU A 124 -15.41 9.69 19.22
CA LEU A 124 -16.70 9.10 19.58
C LEU A 124 -17.53 8.74 18.35
N TYR A 125 -17.54 9.60 17.32
CA TYR A 125 -18.17 9.30 16.04
C TYR A 125 -17.53 8.07 15.39
N CYS A 126 -16.21 8.06 15.25
CA CYS A 126 -15.47 6.95 14.63
C CYS A 126 -15.72 5.62 15.36
N GLU A 127 -15.70 5.61 16.70
CA GLU A 127 -15.98 4.41 17.50
C GLU A 127 -17.38 3.86 17.25
N GLN A 128 -18.40 4.74 17.24
CA GLN A 128 -19.78 4.34 16.96
C GLN A 128 -19.93 3.80 15.55
N ARG A 129 -19.37 4.47 14.54
CA ARG A 129 -19.41 4.01 13.13
C ARG A 129 -18.68 2.69 12.94
N LEU A 130 -17.48 2.56 13.51
CA LEU A 130 -16.67 1.34 13.40
C LEU A 130 -17.43 0.14 13.96
N SER A 131 -18.14 0.30 15.08
CA SER A 131 -18.93 -0.78 15.69
C SER A 131 -20.05 -1.32 14.78
N LEU A 132 -20.55 -0.50 13.85
CA LEU A 132 -21.63 -0.87 12.92
C LEU A 132 -21.08 -1.50 11.64
N ILE A 133 -20.00 -0.95 11.11
CA ILE A 133 -19.50 -1.27 9.76
C ILE A 133 -18.50 -2.43 9.80
N LYS A 134 -17.73 -2.56 10.89
CA LYS A 134 -16.66 -3.55 11.02
C LYS A 134 -17.11 -4.98 10.69
N GLY A 135 -18.30 -5.38 11.17
CA GLY A 135 -18.85 -6.71 10.91
C GLY A 135 -19.15 -6.95 9.43
N THR A 136 -19.81 -5.99 8.78
CA THR A 136 -20.18 -6.06 7.35
C THR A 136 -18.96 -6.09 6.45
N VAL A 137 -17.98 -5.22 6.73
CA VAL A 137 -16.71 -5.17 5.98
C VAL A 137 -15.93 -6.47 6.13
N HIS A 138 -15.85 -6.98 7.36
CA HIS A 138 -15.19 -8.25 7.64
C HIS A 138 -15.81 -9.40 6.86
N GLN A 139 -17.14 -9.50 6.88
CA GLN A 139 -17.85 -10.54 6.15
C GLN A 139 -17.60 -10.44 4.65
N ARG A 140 -17.71 -9.25 4.06
CA ARG A 140 -17.56 -9.05 2.61
C ARG A 140 -16.16 -9.36 2.10
N ILE A 141 -15.13 -8.86 2.77
CA ILE A 141 -13.74 -9.15 2.41
C ILE A 141 -13.43 -10.64 2.63
N SER A 142 -13.97 -11.27 3.67
CA SER A 142 -13.84 -12.72 3.88
C SER A 142 -14.51 -13.53 2.75
N GLU A 143 -15.66 -13.07 2.24
CA GLU A 143 -16.33 -13.69 1.10
C GLU A 143 -15.50 -13.59 -0.19
N PHE A 144 -14.94 -12.41 -0.48
CA PHE A 144 -13.98 -12.26 -1.59
C PHE A 144 -12.79 -13.20 -1.41
N ALA A 145 -12.24 -13.27 -0.19
CA ALA A 145 -11.09 -14.11 0.10
C ALA A 145 -11.37 -15.61 -0.08
N LYS A 146 -12.62 -16.07 0.03
CA LYS A 146 -13.00 -17.46 -0.22
C LYS A 146 -13.25 -17.76 -1.69
N LYS A 147 -13.77 -16.79 -2.46
CA LYS A 147 -14.24 -17.00 -3.84
C LYS A 147 -13.18 -16.67 -4.89
N GLU A 148 -12.30 -15.72 -4.60
CA GLU A 148 -11.41 -15.10 -5.59
C GLU A 148 -9.94 -15.45 -5.36
N GLY A 149 -9.18 -15.45 -6.47
CA GLY A 149 -7.71 -15.50 -6.45
C GLY A 149 -7.10 -14.21 -5.90
N LEU A 150 -5.80 -14.23 -5.59
CA LEU A 150 -5.12 -13.10 -4.94
C LEU A 150 -5.21 -11.77 -5.73
N PRO A 151 -5.03 -11.73 -7.06
CA PRO A 151 -5.17 -10.49 -7.85
C PRO A 151 -6.60 -9.92 -7.83
N SER A 152 -7.60 -10.78 -8.09
CA SER A 152 -9.01 -10.40 -8.06
C SER A 152 -9.45 -9.93 -6.67
N LEU A 153 -9.05 -10.65 -5.62
CA LEU A 153 -9.31 -10.26 -4.24
C LEU A 153 -8.74 -8.87 -3.91
N THR A 154 -7.55 -8.56 -4.43
CA THR A 154 -6.92 -7.25 -4.21
C THR A 154 -7.73 -6.15 -4.89
N ARG A 155 -8.13 -6.33 -6.16
CA ARG A 155 -8.99 -5.37 -6.86
C ARG A 155 -10.33 -5.18 -6.16
N SER A 156 -11.06 -6.27 -5.89
CA SER A 156 -12.38 -6.25 -5.26
C SER A 156 -12.33 -5.68 -3.83
N GLY A 157 -11.35 -6.11 -3.04
CA GLY A 157 -11.16 -5.68 -1.65
C GLY A 157 -10.78 -4.19 -1.55
N CYS A 158 -9.84 -3.73 -2.37
CA CYS A 158 -9.47 -2.31 -2.43
C CYS A 158 -10.65 -1.45 -2.91
N SER A 159 -11.31 -1.86 -4.00
CA SER A 159 -12.47 -1.13 -4.55
C SER A 159 -13.59 -0.98 -3.53
N TYR A 160 -13.95 -2.08 -2.86
CA TYR A 160 -14.96 -2.07 -1.82
C TYR A 160 -14.58 -1.18 -0.64
N LEU A 161 -13.35 -1.29 -0.11
CA LEU A 161 -12.90 -0.42 0.98
C LEU A 161 -12.86 1.06 0.57
N MET A 162 -12.41 1.38 -0.64
CA MET A 162 -12.43 2.76 -1.14
C MET A 162 -13.87 3.31 -1.20
N GLN A 163 -14.84 2.50 -1.61
CA GLN A 163 -16.24 2.90 -1.60
C GLN A 163 -16.76 3.14 -0.18
N VAL A 164 -16.45 2.26 0.77
CA VAL A 164 -16.81 2.44 2.18
C VAL A 164 -16.18 3.72 2.75
N CYS A 165 -14.88 3.94 2.52
CA CYS A 165 -14.18 5.15 2.97
C CYS A 165 -14.83 6.41 2.41
N GLN A 166 -15.21 6.40 1.14
CA GLN A 166 -15.89 7.54 0.51
C GLN A 166 -17.25 7.83 1.15
N LEU A 167 -18.06 6.80 1.40
CA LEU A 167 -19.37 6.98 2.04
C LEU A 167 -19.23 7.46 3.48
N GLU A 168 -18.23 6.97 4.22
CA GLU A 168 -17.95 7.43 5.59
C GLU A 168 -17.44 8.87 5.61
N HIS A 169 -16.59 9.25 4.67
CA HIS A 169 -16.12 10.63 4.55
C HIS A 169 -17.26 11.58 4.19
N GLN A 170 -18.12 11.21 3.24
CA GLN A 170 -19.33 11.99 2.94
C GLN A 170 -20.22 12.15 4.17
N LEU A 171 -20.43 11.08 4.94
CA LEU A 171 -21.22 11.18 6.16
C LEU A 171 -20.54 12.08 7.20
N PHE A 172 -19.23 11.94 7.37
CA PHE A 172 -18.44 12.75 8.30
C PHE A 172 -18.52 14.24 7.96
N ASP A 173 -18.44 14.60 6.69
CA ASP A 173 -18.59 15.98 6.20
C ASP A 173 -19.96 16.59 6.56
N HIS A 174 -21.02 15.79 6.67
CA HIS A 174 -22.32 16.29 7.15
C HIS A 174 -22.33 16.60 8.65
N PHE A 175 -21.42 16.01 9.43
CA PHE A 175 -21.28 16.28 10.87
C PHE A 175 -20.26 17.38 11.15
N PHE A 176 -19.13 17.37 10.45
CA PHE A 176 -17.96 18.19 10.71
C PHE A 176 -17.40 18.80 9.41
N PRO A 177 -18.07 19.80 8.82
CA PRO A 177 -17.66 20.38 7.54
C PRO A 177 -16.34 21.14 7.62
N SER A 178 -15.97 21.69 8.79
CA SER A 178 -14.70 22.41 8.94
C SER A 178 -13.51 21.47 9.17
N SER A 179 -13.77 20.25 9.65
CA SER A 179 -12.74 19.24 9.94
C SER A 179 -12.69 18.11 8.92
N SER A 180 -13.50 18.15 7.87
CA SER A 180 -13.54 17.11 6.84
C SER A 180 -12.30 17.10 5.95
N GLU A 181 -11.64 18.26 5.77
CA GLU A 181 -10.37 18.37 5.03
C GLU A 181 -9.21 17.64 5.74
N ASP A 182 -9.27 17.52 7.07
CA ASP A 182 -8.23 16.85 7.86
C ASP A 182 -8.38 15.32 7.80
N ALA A 183 -7.52 14.68 6.99
CA ALA A 183 -7.50 13.22 6.83
C ALA A 183 -7.32 12.44 8.16
N SER A 184 -6.67 13.05 9.16
CA SER A 184 -6.43 12.46 10.48
C SER A 184 -7.71 12.29 11.30
N SER A 185 -8.75 13.10 11.04
CA SER A 185 -10.03 13.08 11.77
C SER A 185 -10.76 11.75 11.64
N LEU A 186 -10.57 11.04 10.52
CA LEU A 186 -11.18 9.73 10.24
C LEU A 186 -10.24 8.54 10.45
N ALA A 187 -8.98 8.76 10.81
CA ALA A 187 -7.98 7.70 10.94
C ALA A 187 -8.42 6.58 11.90
N ALA A 188 -9.05 6.94 13.02
CA ALA A 188 -9.58 5.98 14.01
C ALA A 188 -10.66 5.02 13.46
N LEU A 189 -11.31 5.37 12.35
CA LEU A 189 -12.28 4.54 11.64
C LEU A 189 -11.63 3.78 10.47
N ILE A 190 -10.80 4.47 9.66
CA ILE A 190 -10.24 3.92 8.43
C ILE A 190 -9.11 2.93 8.70
N ASP A 191 -8.21 3.22 9.65
CA ASP A 191 -7.02 2.40 9.91
C ASP A 191 -7.38 0.96 10.37
N PRO A 192 -8.39 0.74 11.24
CA PRO A 192 -8.81 -0.62 11.58
C PRO A 192 -9.40 -1.39 10.40
N LEU A 193 -10.09 -0.71 9.47
CA LEU A 193 -10.69 -1.33 8.28
C LEU A 193 -9.62 -1.69 7.25
N SER A 194 -8.64 -0.81 7.03
CA SER A 194 -7.52 -1.07 6.15
C SER A 194 -6.62 -2.18 6.70
N THR A 195 -6.35 -2.18 8.01
CA THR A 195 -5.60 -3.25 8.70
C THR A 195 -6.24 -4.61 8.46
N TYR A 196 -7.58 -4.70 8.43
CA TYR A 196 -8.26 -5.97 8.16
C TYR A 196 -8.02 -6.48 6.72
N LEU A 197 -8.03 -5.59 5.72
CA LEU A 197 -7.66 -5.98 4.34
C LEU A 197 -6.21 -6.49 4.30
N TYR A 198 -5.30 -5.79 4.98
CA TYR A 198 -3.91 -6.22 5.08
C TYR A 198 -3.76 -7.61 5.69
N ASP A 199 -4.40 -7.85 6.85
CA ASP A 199 -4.33 -9.14 7.55
C ASP A 199 -4.94 -10.29 6.73
N THR A 200 -5.84 -9.98 5.80
CA THR A 200 -6.43 -10.97 4.89
C THR A 200 -5.54 -11.26 3.68
N LEU A 201 -4.88 -10.24 3.11
CA LEU A 201 -4.01 -10.38 1.94
C LEU A 201 -2.64 -10.94 2.29
N ARG A 202 -2.06 -10.52 3.41
CA ARG A 202 -0.67 -10.85 3.79
C ARG A 202 -0.39 -12.35 3.85
N PRO A 203 -1.23 -13.21 4.47
CA PRO A 203 -0.96 -14.65 4.51
C PRO A 203 -0.92 -15.26 3.11
N LYS A 204 -1.85 -14.86 2.24
CA LYS A 204 -1.88 -15.34 0.84
C LYS A 204 -0.65 -14.89 0.06
N LEU A 205 -0.22 -13.64 0.26
CA LEU A 205 0.98 -13.09 -0.37
C LEU A 205 2.26 -13.83 0.03
N ILE A 206 2.43 -14.14 1.33
CA ILE A 206 3.61 -14.85 1.84
C ILE A 206 3.72 -16.26 1.24
N HIS A 207 2.59 -16.90 0.95
CA HIS A 207 2.58 -18.24 0.35
C HIS A 207 2.67 -18.23 -1.18
N GLU A 208 2.46 -17.08 -1.84
CA GLU A 208 2.46 -17.00 -3.29
C GLU A 208 3.82 -17.40 -3.87
N ALA A 209 3.76 -18.24 -4.90
CA ALA A 209 4.94 -18.82 -5.55
C ALA A 209 5.08 -18.36 -6.99
N SER A 210 3.96 -18.03 -7.64
CA SER A 210 3.96 -17.59 -9.01
C SER A 210 4.57 -16.20 -9.09
N PHE A 211 5.64 -16.12 -9.86
CA PHE A 211 6.28 -14.86 -10.20
C PHE A 211 5.33 -13.95 -10.99
N ASP A 212 4.56 -14.52 -11.92
CA ASP A 212 3.61 -13.78 -12.76
C ASP A 212 2.48 -13.14 -11.94
N PHE A 213 1.96 -13.82 -10.91
CA PHE A 213 0.96 -13.24 -10.02
C PHE A 213 1.52 -12.10 -9.17
N LEU A 214 2.78 -12.19 -8.72
CA LEU A 214 3.41 -11.11 -7.97
C LEU A 214 3.61 -9.87 -8.83
N CYS A 215 4.04 -10.03 -10.09
CA CYS A 215 4.11 -8.93 -11.07
C CYS A 215 2.74 -8.29 -11.31
N GLU A 216 1.70 -9.10 -11.56
CA GLU A 216 0.32 -8.61 -11.75
C GLU A 216 -0.15 -7.81 -10.52
N MET A 217 0.16 -8.28 -9.30
CA MET A 217 -0.19 -7.60 -8.06
C MET A 217 0.48 -6.23 -7.92
N VAL A 218 1.73 -6.08 -8.35
CA VAL A 218 2.40 -4.77 -8.38
C VAL A 218 1.69 -3.83 -9.35
N ASP A 219 1.37 -4.32 -10.56
CA ASP A 219 0.69 -3.52 -11.57
C ASP A 219 -0.70 -3.07 -11.10
N ILE A 220 -1.47 -3.97 -10.48
CA ILE A 220 -2.76 -3.65 -9.87
C ILE A 220 -2.62 -2.55 -8.83
N LEU A 221 -1.70 -2.70 -7.87
CA LEU A 221 -1.58 -1.74 -6.78
C LEU A 221 -1.03 -0.39 -7.27
N LYS A 222 -0.01 -0.38 -8.13
CA LYS A 222 0.60 0.87 -8.61
C LYS A 222 -0.27 1.59 -9.63
N VAL A 223 -0.77 0.88 -10.64
CA VAL A 223 -1.45 1.48 -11.80
C VAL A 223 -2.94 1.63 -11.52
N GLU A 224 -3.63 0.54 -11.20
CA GLU A 224 -5.08 0.54 -11.06
C GLU A 224 -5.53 1.21 -9.76
N VAL A 225 -4.91 0.86 -8.62
CA VAL A 225 -5.35 1.35 -7.31
C VAL A 225 -4.72 2.71 -6.99
N LEU A 226 -3.40 2.79 -6.81
CA LEU A 226 -2.71 4.02 -6.37
C LEU A 226 -2.64 5.09 -7.48
N GLY A 227 -2.61 4.70 -8.75
CA GLY A 227 -2.55 5.64 -9.88
C GLY A 227 -3.91 6.25 -10.20
N GLU A 228 -4.86 5.45 -10.68
CA GLU A 228 -6.14 5.96 -11.22
C GLU A 228 -7.14 6.37 -10.13
N GLN A 229 -7.26 5.60 -9.05
CA GLN A 229 -8.35 5.77 -8.07
C GLN A 229 -8.00 6.78 -6.97
N PHE A 230 -6.74 6.88 -6.56
CA PHE A 230 -6.30 7.80 -5.51
C PHE A 230 -6.13 9.25 -6.00
N SER A 231 -5.73 9.47 -7.26
CA SER A 231 -5.54 10.82 -7.83
C SER A 231 -6.80 11.68 -7.80
N ARG A 232 -7.99 11.07 -7.73
CA ARG A 232 -9.29 11.76 -7.66
C ARG A 232 -9.82 11.97 -6.23
N ARG A 233 -9.23 11.33 -5.21
CA ARG A 233 -9.83 11.15 -3.87
C ARG A 233 -8.84 11.24 -2.69
N SER A 234 -7.70 11.88 -2.91
CA SER A 234 -6.45 11.75 -2.13
C SER A 234 -6.57 11.93 -0.61
N GLU A 235 -7.37 12.87 -0.13
CA GLU A 235 -7.37 13.23 1.30
C GLU A 235 -8.17 12.25 2.17
N SER A 236 -9.33 11.79 1.69
CA SER A 236 -10.20 10.85 2.42
C SER A 236 -9.63 9.42 2.58
N LEU A 237 -8.54 9.09 1.87
CA LEU A 237 -8.01 7.73 1.77
C LEU A 237 -6.62 7.56 2.40
N ALA A 238 -6.13 8.53 3.17
CA ALA A 238 -4.76 8.51 3.71
C ALA A 238 -4.41 7.23 4.50
N GLY A 239 -5.31 6.77 5.39
CA GLY A 239 -5.11 5.54 6.17
C GLY A 239 -5.07 4.27 5.31
N LEU A 240 -5.89 4.23 4.25
CA LEU A 240 -5.86 3.14 3.27
C LEU A 240 -4.57 3.17 2.44
N ARG A 241 -4.11 4.37 2.05
CA ARG A 241 -2.88 4.56 1.27
C ARG A 241 -1.67 3.94 1.96
N SER A 242 -1.44 4.28 3.24
CA SER A 242 -0.34 3.74 4.04
C SER A 242 -0.37 2.21 4.08
N THR A 243 -1.56 1.64 4.19
CA THR A 243 -1.74 0.18 4.20
C THR A 243 -1.40 -0.45 2.85
N LEU A 244 -1.81 0.16 1.74
CA LEU A 244 -1.52 -0.32 0.40
C LEU A 244 -0.03 -0.21 0.04
N GLU A 245 0.60 0.91 0.43
CA GLU A 245 2.05 1.09 0.29
C GLU A 245 2.80 0.00 1.06
N ARG A 246 2.34 -0.36 2.27
CA ARG A 246 2.91 -1.49 3.03
C ARG A 246 2.72 -2.83 2.33
N ILE A 247 1.56 -3.11 1.73
CA ILE A 247 1.33 -4.34 0.95
C ILE A 247 2.27 -4.38 -0.25
N LEU A 248 2.46 -3.25 -0.93
CA LEU A 248 3.35 -3.13 -2.08
C LEU A 248 4.81 -3.41 -1.71
N VAL A 249 5.27 -2.93 -0.55
CA VAL A 249 6.60 -3.29 -0.01
C VAL A 249 6.70 -4.80 0.23
N ASP A 250 5.71 -5.42 0.88
CA ASP A 250 5.69 -6.87 1.11
C ASP A 250 5.72 -7.66 -0.22
N ILE A 251 5.03 -7.17 -1.26
CA ILE A 251 5.05 -7.79 -2.61
C ILE A 251 6.44 -7.67 -3.23
N HIS A 252 7.07 -6.50 -3.17
CA HIS A 252 8.42 -6.30 -3.71
C HIS A 252 9.46 -7.16 -3.00
N GLU A 253 9.40 -7.28 -1.67
CA GLU A 253 10.28 -8.18 -0.91
C GLU A 253 10.09 -9.63 -1.35
N ARG A 254 8.82 -10.06 -1.49
CA ARG A 254 8.49 -11.41 -1.95
C ARG A 254 8.95 -11.66 -3.39
N LEU A 255 8.77 -10.70 -4.27
CA LEU A 255 9.20 -10.74 -5.67
C LEU A 255 10.73 -10.86 -5.75
N THR A 256 11.46 -10.07 -4.96
CA THR A 256 12.93 -10.12 -4.86
C THR A 256 13.41 -11.48 -4.37
N PHE A 257 12.76 -12.05 -3.36
CA PHE A 257 13.08 -13.40 -2.87
C PHE A 257 12.84 -14.47 -3.93
N ARG A 258 11.70 -14.42 -4.63
CA ARG A 258 11.36 -15.36 -5.70
C ARG A 258 12.28 -15.20 -6.91
N ALA A 259 12.66 -13.97 -7.23
CA ALA A 259 13.65 -13.63 -8.25
C ALA A 259 14.99 -14.32 -7.99
N ARG A 260 15.57 -14.14 -6.80
CA ARG A 260 16.84 -14.79 -6.43
C ARG A 260 16.75 -16.31 -6.41
N THR A 261 15.61 -16.84 -5.96
CA THR A 261 15.35 -18.29 -5.99
C THR A 261 15.35 -18.82 -7.43
N TYR A 262 14.67 -18.13 -8.35
CA TYR A 262 14.65 -18.46 -9.76
C TYR A 262 16.06 -18.41 -10.38
N ILE A 263 16.83 -17.34 -10.12
CA ILE A 263 18.22 -17.21 -10.61
C ILE A 263 19.06 -18.41 -10.18
N ARG A 264 18.98 -18.79 -8.89
CA ARG A 264 19.74 -19.91 -8.35
C ARG A 264 19.31 -21.25 -8.98
N ASP A 265 18.02 -21.51 -9.01
CA ASP A 265 17.51 -22.85 -9.34
C ASP A 265 17.47 -23.10 -10.85
N GLU A 266 17.11 -22.09 -11.65
CA GLU A 266 16.90 -22.24 -13.10
C GLU A 266 18.11 -21.86 -13.97
N ILE A 267 19.04 -21.04 -13.45
CA ILE A 267 20.18 -20.51 -14.20
C ILE A 267 21.51 -20.98 -13.60
N ALA A 268 21.74 -20.74 -12.30
CA ALA A 268 23.02 -21.07 -11.65
C ALA A 268 23.26 -22.58 -11.56
N ASN A 269 22.21 -23.33 -11.20
CA ASN A 269 22.24 -24.78 -11.00
C ASN A 269 21.77 -25.57 -12.24
N TYR A 270 21.61 -24.91 -13.39
CA TYR A 270 21.21 -25.60 -14.61
C TYR A 270 22.24 -26.66 -15.03
N ILE A 271 21.75 -27.88 -15.29
CA ILE A 271 22.55 -28.99 -15.80
C ILE A 271 22.29 -29.12 -17.30
N PRO A 272 23.28 -28.86 -18.17
CA PRO A 272 23.08 -28.97 -19.62
C PRO A 272 22.72 -30.38 -20.06
N SER A 273 21.71 -30.52 -20.92
CA SER A 273 21.37 -31.79 -21.55
C SER A 273 22.38 -32.14 -22.67
N SER A 274 22.37 -33.40 -23.13
CA SER A 274 23.23 -33.83 -24.23
C SER A 274 22.94 -33.09 -25.55
N GLU A 275 21.67 -32.71 -25.75
CA GLU A 275 21.17 -31.92 -26.88
C GLU A 275 21.58 -30.45 -26.77
N ASP A 276 21.60 -29.88 -25.55
CA ASP A 276 22.07 -28.51 -25.33
C ASP A 276 23.54 -28.33 -25.74
N LEU A 277 24.35 -29.34 -25.43
CA LEU A 277 25.79 -29.38 -25.68
C LEU A 277 26.13 -29.76 -27.12
N ASP A 278 25.16 -30.17 -27.95
CA ASP A 278 25.39 -30.57 -29.35
C ASP A 278 25.47 -29.37 -30.29
N TYR A 279 26.44 -28.51 -30.00
CA TYR A 279 26.66 -27.29 -30.75
C TYR A 279 27.11 -27.53 -32.21
N PRO A 280 27.93 -28.55 -32.53
CA PRO A 280 28.30 -28.85 -33.92
C PRO A 280 27.09 -29.14 -34.81
N ALA A 281 26.19 -30.04 -34.40
CA ALA A 281 24.97 -30.36 -35.15
C ALA A 281 24.03 -29.14 -35.26
N LYS A 282 23.96 -28.31 -34.21
CA LYS A 282 23.20 -27.04 -34.25
C LYS A 282 23.77 -26.03 -35.25
N LEU A 283 25.08 -26.02 -35.48
CA LEU A 283 25.71 -25.14 -36.49
C LEU A 283 25.47 -25.64 -37.91
N GLU A 284 25.53 -26.96 -38.13
CA GLU A 284 25.26 -27.60 -39.43
C GLU A 284 23.80 -27.41 -39.85
N HIS A 285 22.84 -27.65 -38.95
CA HIS A 285 21.43 -27.35 -39.21
C HIS A 285 21.17 -25.87 -39.49
N PHE A 286 21.89 -24.95 -38.85
CA PHE A 286 21.75 -23.51 -39.12
C PHE A 286 22.33 -23.10 -40.49
N ALA A 287 23.33 -23.83 -40.99
CA ALA A 287 23.90 -23.64 -42.32
C ALA A 287 22.96 -24.19 -43.41
N ASP A 288 22.35 -25.36 -43.18
CA ASP A 288 21.38 -25.96 -44.11
C ASP A 288 20.10 -25.10 -44.21
N VAL A 289 19.53 -24.63 -43.09
CA VAL A 289 18.30 -23.82 -43.08
C VAL A 289 18.49 -22.43 -43.72
N LYS A 290 19.67 -21.82 -43.56
CA LYS A 290 20.01 -20.54 -44.25
C LYS A 290 20.10 -20.69 -45.77
N SER A 291 20.29 -21.91 -46.27
CA SER A 291 20.37 -22.20 -47.70
C SER A 291 19.01 -22.28 -48.37
N GLU A 292 17.94 -22.57 -47.62
CA GLU A 292 16.62 -22.92 -48.18
C GLU A 292 15.50 -21.88 -47.93
N THR A 293 15.58 -21.01 -46.93
CA THR A 293 14.51 -20.00 -46.66
C THR A 293 15.05 -18.59 -46.44
N ALA A 294 14.92 -17.74 -47.46
CA ALA A 294 15.28 -16.31 -47.41
C ALA A 294 14.10 -15.37 -47.11
N THR A 295 12.94 -15.89 -46.69
CA THR A 295 11.76 -15.07 -46.38
C THR A 295 11.04 -15.59 -45.14
N ASP A 296 10.71 -14.63 -44.27
CA ASP A 296 9.92 -14.68 -43.04
C ASP A 296 10.62 -15.04 -41.72
N ALA A 297 10.34 -14.18 -40.72
CA ALA A 297 10.89 -14.19 -39.37
C ALA A 297 10.50 -15.49 -38.64
N ASN A 298 11.47 -16.40 -38.53
CA ASN A 298 11.25 -17.73 -37.99
C ASN A 298 11.19 -17.75 -36.44
N PRO A 299 10.15 -18.35 -35.83
CA PRO A 299 10.11 -18.66 -34.39
C PRO A 299 11.16 -19.70 -33.95
N ASP A 300 11.88 -20.34 -34.88
CA ASP A 300 12.93 -21.34 -34.62
C ASP A 300 14.30 -20.75 -34.19
N VAL A 301 14.47 -19.41 -34.16
CA VAL A 301 15.72 -18.79 -33.66
C VAL A 301 15.93 -19.12 -32.17
N PHE A 302 14.86 -19.20 -31.39
CA PHE A 302 14.91 -19.53 -29.96
C PHE A 302 15.27 -21.00 -29.68
N LYS A 303 14.96 -21.95 -30.58
CA LYS A 303 15.38 -23.36 -30.43
C LYS A 303 16.88 -23.57 -30.42
N THR A 304 17.64 -22.58 -30.90
CA THR A 304 19.11 -22.66 -30.97
C THR A 304 19.78 -22.01 -29.76
N TRP A 305 19.02 -21.33 -28.90
CA TRP A 305 19.57 -20.64 -27.74
C TRP A 305 19.81 -21.61 -26.60
N TYR A 306 20.90 -21.38 -25.87
CA TYR A 306 21.18 -22.10 -24.65
C TYR A 306 20.09 -21.79 -23.59
N PRO A 307 19.42 -22.78 -22.97
CA PRO A 307 18.24 -22.52 -22.15
C PRO A 307 18.41 -21.52 -20.99
N PRO A 308 19.55 -21.47 -20.26
CA PRO A 308 19.81 -20.41 -19.28
C PRO A 308 19.79 -18.99 -19.85
N LEU A 309 20.19 -18.79 -21.10
CA LEU A 309 20.16 -17.49 -21.76
C LEU A 309 18.72 -17.05 -22.05
N GLU A 310 17.90 -17.95 -22.60
CA GLU A 310 16.49 -17.69 -22.87
C GLU A 310 15.72 -17.36 -21.58
N LYS A 311 15.94 -18.16 -20.54
CA LYS A 311 15.36 -17.94 -19.20
C LYS A 311 15.78 -16.59 -18.62
N THR A 312 17.04 -16.21 -18.77
CA THR A 312 17.56 -14.90 -18.31
C THR A 312 16.85 -13.74 -19.00
N ILE A 313 16.71 -13.78 -20.33
CA ILE A 313 16.09 -12.70 -21.10
C ILE A 313 14.59 -12.60 -20.78
N SER A 314 13.89 -13.74 -20.75
CA SER A 314 12.47 -13.78 -20.37
C SER A 314 12.26 -13.21 -18.97
N PHE A 315 13.09 -13.59 -18.02
CA PHE A 315 13.03 -13.12 -16.64
C PHE A 315 13.30 -11.61 -16.51
N LEU A 316 14.32 -11.08 -17.17
CA LEU A 316 14.62 -9.64 -17.20
C LEU A 316 13.47 -8.83 -17.79
N SER A 317 12.87 -9.30 -18.88
CA SER A 317 11.76 -8.61 -19.54
C SER A 317 10.54 -8.44 -18.63
N LYS A 318 10.28 -9.42 -17.75
CA LYS A 318 9.20 -9.37 -16.77
C LYS A 318 9.54 -8.46 -15.58
N LEU A 319 10.75 -8.57 -15.04
CA LEU A 319 11.19 -7.76 -13.90
C LEU A 319 11.24 -6.25 -14.22
N TYR A 320 11.62 -5.89 -15.43
CA TYR A 320 11.79 -4.49 -15.84
C TYR A 320 10.52 -3.65 -15.67
N ARG A 321 9.34 -4.26 -15.88
CA ARG A 321 8.05 -3.56 -15.77
C ARG A 321 7.53 -3.46 -14.34
N SER A 322 7.82 -4.46 -13.50
CA SER A 322 7.18 -4.60 -12.19
C SER A 322 8.06 -4.18 -11.01
N MET A 323 9.33 -3.81 -11.24
CA MET A 323 10.24 -3.40 -10.17
C MET A 323 10.72 -1.96 -10.31
N GLU A 324 11.17 -1.40 -9.20
CA GLU A 324 11.87 -0.11 -9.20
C GLU A 324 13.24 -0.24 -9.87
N PRO A 325 13.70 0.81 -10.60
CA PRO A 325 14.95 0.76 -11.37
C PRO A 325 16.19 0.35 -10.57
N GLU A 326 16.27 0.78 -9.31
CA GLU A 326 17.41 0.47 -8.43
C GLU A 326 17.45 -1.03 -8.08
N VAL A 327 16.31 -1.61 -7.70
CA VAL A 327 16.18 -3.04 -7.36
C VAL A 327 16.36 -3.90 -8.61
N PHE A 328 15.81 -3.44 -9.75
CA PHE A 328 15.98 -4.10 -11.04
C PHE A 328 17.45 -4.16 -11.45
N THR A 329 18.19 -3.05 -11.39
CA THR A 329 19.60 -3.00 -11.77
C THR A 329 20.43 -4.02 -10.99
N GLY A 330 20.24 -4.11 -9.67
CA GLY A 330 20.95 -5.08 -8.84
C GLY A 330 20.67 -6.55 -9.22
N LEU A 331 19.40 -6.90 -9.41
CA LEU A 331 19.00 -8.26 -9.84
C LEU A 331 19.41 -8.56 -11.28
N ALA A 332 19.43 -7.54 -12.14
CA ALA A 332 19.82 -7.67 -13.54
C ALA A 332 21.32 -7.94 -13.67
N GLN A 333 22.15 -7.25 -12.89
CA GLN A 333 23.59 -7.56 -12.80
C GLN A 333 23.83 -8.99 -12.31
N GLU A 334 23.13 -9.40 -11.24
CA GLU A 334 23.25 -10.74 -10.66
C GLU A 334 22.90 -11.83 -11.69
N VAL A 335 21.77 -11.72 -12.38
CA VAL A 335 21.34 -12.75 -13.34
C VAL A 335 22.24 -12.82 -14.58
N VAL A 336 22.74 -11.68 -15.08
CA VAL A 336 23.63 -11.63 -16.23
C VAL A 336 25.00 -12.25 -15.90
N ASP A 337 25.53 -12.00 -14.71
CA ASP A 337 26.78 -12.62 -14.24
C ASP A 337 26.62 -14.15 -14.12
N VAL A 338 25.55 -14.61 -13.44
CA VAL A 338 25.26 -16.03 -13.28
C VAL A 338 25.06 -16.72 -14.63
N CYS A 339 24.34 -16.09 -15.57
CA CYS A 339 24.17 -16.61 -16.93
C CYS A 339 25.51 -16.68 -17.68
N SER A 340 26.35 -15.65 -17.57
CA SER A 340 27.68 -15.63 -18.19
C SER A 340 28.56 -16.77 -17.66
N VAL A 341 28.55 -17.02 -16.35
CA VAL A 341 29.24 -18.15 -15.73
C VAL A 341 28.69 -19.49 -16.22
N SER A 342 27.36 -19.62 -16.37
CA SER A 342 26.74 -20.84 -16.90
C SER A 342 27.17 -21.11 -18.36
N ILE A 343 27.20 -20.08 -19.21
CA ILE A 343 27.69 -20.17 -20.59
C ILE A 343 29.18 -20.57 -20.63
N GLN A 344 30.01 -20.00 -19.75
CA GLN A 344 31.43 -20.37 -19.64
C GLN A 344 31.65 -21.81 -19.16
N LYS A 345 30.78 -22.34 -18.29
CA LYS A 345 30.82 -23.75 -17.88
C LYS A 345 30.45 -24.65 -19.06
N ALA A 346 29.37 -24.33 -19.76
CA ALA A 346 28.93 -25.07 -20.94
C ALA A 346 29.98 -25.08 -22.05
N SER A 347 30.64 -23.94 -22.33
CA SER A 347 31.70 -23.87 -23.35
C SER A 347 32.89 -24.77 -23.03
N LYS A 348 33.29 -24.87 -21.77
CA LYS A 348 34.35 -25.79 -21.31
C LYS A 348 33.93 -27.26 -21.45
N ILE A 349 32.65 -27.58 -21.29
CA ILE A 349 32.14 -28.94 -21.50
C ILE A 349 32.14 -29.28 -23.00
N ILE A 350 31.66 -28.37 -23.85
CA ILE A 350 31.66 -28.53 -25.32
C ILE A 350 33.09 -28.69 -25.84
N ALA A 351 34.03 -27.86 -25.38
CA ALA A 351 35.44 -27.94 -25.77
C ALA A 351 36.10 -29.29 -25.45
N LYS A 352 35.63 -29.97 -24.39
CA LYS A 352 36.09 -31.31 -24.02
C LYS A 352 35.41 -32.42 -24.83
N ARG A 353 34.16 -32.22 -25.27
CA ARG A 353 33.34 -33.21 -25.96
C ARG A 353 33.53 -33.21 -27.48
N SER A 354 33.70 -32.04 -28.06
CA SER A 354 33.81 -31.80 -29.50
C SER A 354 35.20 -31.24 -29.81
N THR A 355 35.31 -29.96 -30.23
CA THR A 355 36.61 -29.30 -30.45
C THR A 355 36.75 -28.04 -29.60
N PRO A 356 37.98 -27.58 -29.31
CA PRO A 356 38.20 -26.30 -28.63
C PRO A 356 37.61 -25.11 -29.40
N MET A 357 37.58 -25.19 -30.74
CA MET A 357 36.97 -24.18 -31.60
C MET A 357 35.45 -24.10 -31.38
N ASP A 358 34.76 -25.24 -31.32
CA ASP A 358 33.30 -25.28 -31.09
C ASP A 358 32.93 -24.65 -29.74
N GLY A 359 33.73 -24.91 -28.69
CA GLY A 359 33.54 -24.28 -27.38
C GLY A 359 33.72 -22.76 -27.41
N GLN A 360 34.73 -22.26 -28.14
CA GLN A 360 34.96 -20.82 -28.30
C GLN A 360 33.85 -20.14 -29.14
N LEU A 361 33.42 -20.77 -30.22
CA LEU A 361 32.31 -20.28 -31.06
C LEU A 361 30.99 -20.25 -30.29
N PHE A 362 30.72 -21.27 -29.47
CA PHE A 362 29.56 -21.28 -28.57
C PHE A 362 29.61 -20.10 -27.60
N LEU A 363 30.75 -19.91 -26.94
CA LEU A 363 30.94 -18.83 -25.97
C LEU A 363 30.74 -17.45 -26.59
N ILE A 364 31.40 -17.16 -27.72
CA ILE A 364 31.32 -15.87 -28.38
C ILE A 364 29.89 -15.60 -28.86
N LYS A 365 29.24 -16.57 -29.51
CA LYS A 365 27.86 -16.39 -30.02
C LYS A 365 26.89 -16.06 -28.89
N HIS A 366 26.90 -16.83 -27.80
CA HIS A 366 25.93 -16.64 -26.71
C HIS A 366 26.22 -15.40 -25.85
N LEU A 367 27.49 -14.99 -25.70
CA LEU A 367 27.82 -13.71 -25.05
C LEU A 367 27.50 -12.49 -25.92
N LEU A 368 27.57 -12.61 -27.24
CA LEU A 368 27.09 -11.54 -28.14
C LEU A 368 25.56 -11.41 -28.06
N ILE A 369 24.85 -12.54 -28.05
CA ILE A 369 23.38 -12.54 -27.92
C ILE A 369 22.98 -11.90 -26.58
N ILE A 370 23.57 -12.31 -25.44
CA ILE A 370 23.19 -11.71 -24.15
C ILE A 370 23.45 -10.20 -24.14
N ARG A 371 24.58 -9.74 -24.68
CA ARG A 371 24.91 -8.31 -24.76
C ARG A 371 23.90 -7.52 -25.59
N GLU A 372 23.49 -8.06 -26.73
CA GLU A 372 22.53 -7.40 -27.61
C GLU A 372 21.13 -7.38 -26.98
N GLN A 373 20.71 -8.48 -26.35
CA GLN A 373 19.38 -8.61 -25.75
C GLN A 373 19.22 -7.83 -24.45
N ILE A 374 20.30 -7.52 -23.74
CA ILE A 374 20.24 -6.68 -22.52
C ILE A 374 20.36 -5.18 -22.78
N ALA A 375 20.79 -4.77 -23.98
CA ALA A 375 20.97 -3.36 -24.33
C ALA A 375 19.69 -2.50 -24.16
N PRO A 376 18.48 -2.99 -24.46
CA PRO A 376 17.24 -2.21 -24.27
C PRO A 376 16.88 -1.94 -22.81
N PHE A 377 17.46 -2.66 -21.84
CA PHE A 377 17.10 -2.50 -20.43
C PHE A 377 17.89 -1.40 -19.71
N GLU A 378 18.80 -0.70 -20.41
CA GLU A 378 19.61 0.40 -19.86
C GLU A 378 20.28 0.07 -18.51
N ILE A 379 20.72 -1.18 -18.33
CA ILE A 379 21.30 -1.64 -17.07
C ILE A 379 22.66 -0.95 -16.87
N GLU A 380 22.76 -0.12 -15.83
CA GLU A 380 24.04 0.44 -15.41
C GLU A 380 24.89 -0.68 -14.78
N PHE A 381 25.81 -1.27 -15.55
CA PHE A 381 26.77 -2.26 -15.04
C PHE A 381 27.94 -1.63 -14.26
N SER A 382 27.94 -0.31 -14.08
CA SER A 382 28.96 0.40 -13.29
C SER A 382 28.65 0.32 -11.80
N VAL A 383 29.27 -0.63 -11.11
CA VAL A 383 29.27 -0.65 -9.64
C VAL A 383 30.30 0.38 -9.15
N THR A 384 29.82 1.47 -8.55
CA THR A 384 30.71 2.38 -7.81
C THR A 384 31.07 1.74 -6.47
N HIS A 385 32.17 0.99 -6.43
CA HIS A 385 32.75 0.53 -5.17
C HIS A 385 33.27 1.74 -4.40
N LYS A 386 32.48 2.25 -3.45
CA LYS A 386 32.95 3.18 -2.43
C LYS A 386 33.65 2.38 -1.33
N GLU A 387 34.90 2.06 -1.54
CA GLU A 387 35.75 1.61 -0.43
C GLU A 387 36.16 2.83 0.39
N LEU A 388 36.07 2.71 1.73
CA LEU A 388 36.63 3.69 2.63
C LEU A 388 38.16 3.59 2.53
N ASP A 389 38.77 4.57 1.88
CA ASP A 389 40.22 4.64 1.73
C ASP A 389 40.88 5.05 3.06
N PHE A 390 41.35 4.06 3.82
CA PHE A 390 42.13 4.27 5.04
C PHE A 390 43.63 4.39 4.79
N SER A 391 44.08 4.55 3.53
CA SER A 391 45.50 4.69 3.21
C SER A 391 46.13 5.86 3.94
N HIS A 392 45.45 7.01 3.96
CA HIS A 392 45.95 8.23 4.60
C HIS A 392 45.99 8.17 6.13
N SER A 393 45.03 7.49 6.74
CA SER A 393 44.99 7.28 8.20
C SER A 393 46.03 6.25 8.63
N LEU A 394 46.22 5.17 7.86
CA LEU A 394 47.30 4.20 8.08
C LEU A 394 48.69 4.82 7.88
N GLU A 395 48.85 5.71 6.91
CA GLU A 395 50.10 6.43 6.68
C GLU A 395 50.42 7.41 7.82
N HIS A 396 49.41 8.14 8.32
CA HIS A 396 49.56 8.97 9.52
C HIS A 396 49.90 8.14 10.76
N LEU A 397 49.23 7.01 10.97
CA LEU A 397 49.51 6.10 12.08
C LEU A 397 50.94 5.54 11.98
N ARG A 398 51.40 5.20 10.77
CA ARG A 398 52.79 4.78 10.53
C ARG A 398 53.81 5.89 10.75
N ARG A 399 53.49 7.15 10.44
CA ARG A 399 54.37 8.30 10.74
C ARG A 399 54.45 8.55 12.24
N ILE A 400 53.32 8.54 12.95
CA ILE A 400 53.28 8.68 14.42
C ILE A 400 54.04 7.55 15.12
N LEU A 401 53.91 6.31 14.63
CA LEU A 401 54.65 5.17 15.17
C LEU A 401 56.15 5.16 14.81
N ARG A 402 56.58 5.97 13.84
CA ARG A 402 58.00 6.09 13.45
C ARG A 402 58.71 7.32 14.04
N GLY A 403 57.99 8.19 14.77
CA GLY A 403 58.53 9.40 15.39
C GLY A 403 58.36 10.63 14.50
#